data_AF-A0A815R7R3-F1
#
_entry.id   AF-A0A815R7R3-F1
#
_cell.length_a   1.000
_cell.length_b   1.000
_cell.length_c   1.000
_cell.angle_alpha   90.00
_cell.angle_beta   90.00
_cell.angle_gamma   90.00
#
_symmetry.space_group_name_H-M   'P 1'
#
loop_
_entity.id
_entity.type
_entity.pdbx_description
1 polymer ?
#
loop_
_entity_poly.entity_id
_entity_poly.type
_entity_poly.pdbx_seq_one_letter_code
_entity_poly.pdbx_strand_id
1 'polypeptide(L)'
;MSVSVNAFRWLDILEKEFDKAFVDLDLLLGEIDDDQSEITDDGRARMTTLSSCFAQLTHKLQTISESNAKLEAQLLDARSEIVNIKADQQALEQQIKDTIAQLQTSQLECQILKNQGEIEGADMIRKRLNDHITKQRDELKQNLLPDVKAHELEKENEQLKAQIINLQSEIYGSRLAAKYLDKELAGRIQQIQLLGRDLRGPNHENLWNQLEAEIHLHRHKTVIRACRGREKINKILTTPPG
;
A
#
# COMPACT_ATOMS: atom_id res chain seq x y z
N MET A 1 0.64 13.03 1.83
CA MET A 1 2.02 12.52 2.04
C MET A 1 2.07 11.12 1.49
N SER A 2 3.03 10.82 0.61
CA SER A 2 3.21 9.45 0.09
C SER A 2 3.52 8.49 1.22
N VAL A 3 3.14 7.22 1.05
CA VAL A 3 3.33 6.18 2.07
C VAL A 3 4.81 6.05 2.43
N SER A 4 5.70 6.21 1.46
CA SER A 4 7.15 6.16 1.65
C SER A 4 7.68 7.29 2.54
N VAL A 5 7.17 8.52 2.45
CA VAL A 5 7.62 9.64 3.32
C VAL A 5 7.31 9.37 4.79
N ASN A 6 6.13 8.79 5.06
CA ASN A 6 5.78 8.38 6.42
C ASN A 6 6.66 7.22 6.91
N ALA A 7 7.02 6.27 6.04
CA ALA A 7 7.89 5.16 6.40
C ALA A 7 9.30 5.64 6.80
N PHE A 8 9.91 6.56 6.03
CA PHE A 8 11.22 7.13 6.38
C PHE A 8 11.18 7.91 7.69
N ARG A 9 10.13 8.72 7.93
CA ARG A 9 9.97 9.42 9.20
C ARG A 9 9.93 8.46 10.41
N TRP A 10 9.21 7.35 10.29
CA TRP A 10 9.15 6.36 11.36
C TRP A 10 10.49 5.64 11.54
N LEU A 11 11.20 5.38 10.45
CA LEU A 11 12.54 4.79 10.49
C LEU A 11 13.51 5.69 11.29
N ASP A 12 13.51 7.00 11.05
CA ASP A 12 14.35 7.96 11.80
C ASP A 12 14.01 8.00 13.30
N ILE A 13 12.73 7.86 13.65
CA ILE A 13 12.29 7.83 15.05
C ILE A 13 12.77 6.56 15.73
N LEU A 14 12.56 5.41 15.09
CA LEU A 14 12.94 4.11 15.62
C LEU A 14 14.46 3.96 15.74
N GLU A 15 15.23 4.50 14.79
CA GLU A 15 16.69 4.50 14.84
C GLU A 15 17.21 5.31 16.04
N LYS A 16 16.65 6.50 16.29
CA LYS A 16 16.99 7.29 17.49
C LYS A 16 16.65 6.59 18.80
N GLU A 17 15.49 5.96 18.86
CA GLU A 17 15.08 5.18 20.05
C GLU A 17 15.98 3.96 20.25
N PHE A 18 16.34 3.28 19.16
CA PHE A 18 17.28 2.16 19.18
C PHE A 18 18.66 2.58 19.67
N ASP A 19 19.24 3.65 19.10
CA ASP A 19 20.57 4.15 19.46
C ASP A 19 20.63 4.53 20.94
N LYS A 20 19.60 5.24 21.43
CA LYS A 20 19.50 5.61 22.84
C LYS A 20 19.45 4.37 23.74
N ALA A 21 18.56 3.43 23.44
CA ALA A 21 18.42 2.21 24.24
C ALA A 21 19.69 1.34 24.20
N PHE A 22 20.40 1.33 23.06
CA PHE A 22 21.66 0.62 22.90
C PHE A 22 22.76 1.22 23.78
N VAL A 23 22.91 2.55 23.77
CA VAL A 23 23.88 3.24 24.63
C VAL A 23 23.54 3.06 26.11
N ASP A 24 22.28 3.25 26.49
CA ASP A 24 21.83 3.07 27.88
C ASP A 24 22.12 1.64 28.37
N LEU A 25 21.95 0.63 27.52
CA LEU A 25 22.25 -0.77 27.86
C LEU A 25 23.77 -1.05 27.98
N ASP A 26 24.61 -0.46 27.13
CA ASP A 26 26.07 -0.63 27.23
C ASP A 26 26.63 0.05 28.49
N LEU A 27 26.06 1.20 28.89
CA LEU A 27 26.40 1.85 30.16
C LEU A 27 26.08 0.95 31.35
N LEU A 28 24.90 0.32 31.37
CA LEU A 28 24.51 -0.62 32.43
C LEU A 28 25.42 -1.85 32.48
N LEU A 29 25.83 -2.39 31.33
CA LEU A 29 26.80 -3.50 31.29
C LEU A 29 28.20 -3.08 31.79
N GLY A 30 28.54 -1.80 31.68
CA GLY A 30 29.77 -1.22 32.22
C GLY A 30 29.76 -1.00 33.73
N GLU A 31 28.60 -1.07 34.39
CA GLU A 31 28.49 -0.99 35.86
C GLU A 31 28.70 -2.33 36.56
N ILE A 32 28.82 -3.43 35.80
CA ILE A 32 29.09 -4.77 36.34
C ILE A 32 30.54 -4.84 36.82
N ASP A 33 30.75 -5.44 38.00
CA ASP A 33 32.08 -5.59 38.61
C ASP A 33 33.07 -6.35 37.69
N ASP A 34 34.34 -5.94 37.71
CA ASP A 34 35.41 -6.50 36.86
C ASP A 34 35.62 -8.01 37.04
N ASP A 35 35.26 -8.57 38.21
CA ASP A 35 35.32 -10.00 38.50
C ASP A 35 34.21 -10.81 37.80
N GLN A 36 33.22 -10.14 37.20
CA GLN A 36 32.13 -10.71 36.39
C GLN A 36 32.21 -10.31 34.91
N SER A 37 33.42 -10.07 34.39
CA SER A 37 33.66 -9.58 33.02
C SER A 37 33.02 -10.45 31.92
N GLU A 38 32.87 -11.76 32.15
CA GLU A 38 32.22 -12.69 31.21
C GLU A 38 30.76 -12.29 30.91
N ILE A 39 30.04 -11.75 31.90
CA ILE A 39 28.65 -11.30 31.73
C ILE A 39 28.59 -10.06 30.82
N THR A 40 29.52 -9.13 31.02
CA THR A 40 29.65 -7.92 30.19
C THR A 40 29.99 -8.29 28.74
N ASP A 41 30.92 -9.23 28.54
CA ASP A 41 31.32 -9.69 27.21
C ASP A 41 30.18 -10.40 26.48
N ASP A 42 29.48 -11.32 27.15
CA ASP A 42 28.30 -12.01 26.60
C ASP A 42 27.16 -11.03 26.29
N GLY A 43 26.94 -10.04 27.16
CA GLY A 43 25.97 -8.97 26.97
C GLY A 43 26.25 -8.17 25.70
N ARG A 44 27.51 -7.71 25.52
CA ARG A 44 27.94 -6.96 24.33
C ARG A 44 27.89 -7.79 23.06
N ALA A 45 28.19 -9.10 23.12
CA ALA A 45 28.04 -10.00 21.97
C ALA A 45 26.58 -10.11 21.51
N ARG A 46 25.64 -10.21 22.46
CA ARG A 46 24.19 -10.22 22.16
C ARG A 46 23.71 -8.88 21.63
N MET A 47 24.18 -7.76 22.19
CA MET A 47 23.91 -6.42 21.67
C MET A 47 24.38 -6.26 20.23
N THR A 48 25.58 -6.72 19.91
CA THR A 48 26.12 -6.72 18.54
C THR A 48 25.20 -7.48 17.59
N THR A 49 24.67 -8.63 18.03
CA THR A 49 23.70 -9.42 17.26
C THR A 49 22.39 -8.66 17.04
N LEU A 50 21.85 -8.00 18.07
CA LEU A 50 20.64 -7.17 17.96
C LEU A 50 20.84 -5.98 17.01
N SER A 51 21.98 -5.30 17.10
CA SER A 51 22.35 -4.20 16.20
C SER A 51 22.45 -4.66 14.74
N SER A 52 23.07 -5.82 14.49
CA SER A 52 23.10 -6.41 13.14
C SER A 52 21.71 -6.74 12.60
N CYS A 53 20.83 -7.31 13.43
CA CYS A 53 19.45 -7.59 13.05
C CYS A 53 18.66 -6.29 12.75
N PHE A 54 18.84 -5.25 13.57
CA PHE A 54 18.19 -3.96 13.37
C PHE A 54 18.70 -3.29 12.07
N ALA A 55 20.00 -3.25 11.84
CA ALA A 55 20.59 -2.71 10.61
C ALA A 55 20.05 -3.40 9.36
N GLN A 56 19.94 -4.74 9.38
CA GLN A 56 19.36 -5.49 8.28
C GLN A 56 17.87 -5.17 8.07
N LEU A 57 17.09 -5.06 9.15
CA LEU A 57 15.68 -4.68 9.08
C LEU A 57 15.51 -3.28 8.49
N THR A 58 16.30 -2.31 8.96
CA THR A 58 16.32 -0.93 8.47
C THR A 58 16.65 -0.87 6.98
N HIS A 59 17.73 -1.55 6.54
CA HIS A 59 18.10 -1.61 5.13
C HIS A 59 16.98 -2.21 4.26
N LYS A 60 16.35 -3.32 4.69
CA LYS A 60 15.24 -3.93 3.96
C LYS A 60 14.03 -3.01 3.90
N LEU A 61 13.70 -2.33 4.99
CA LEU A 61 12.60 -1.38 5.06
C LEU A 61 12.84 -0.17 4.14
N GLN A 62 14.05 0.38 4.11
CA GLN A 62 14.44 1.45 3.18
C GLN A 62 14.28 0.99 1.73
N THR A 63 14.84 -0.18 1.39
CA THR A 63 14.74 -0.76 0.03
C THR A 63 13.29 -0.90 -0.42
N ILE A 64 12.43 -1.42 0.45
CA ILE A 64 10.99 -1.58 0.15
C ILE A 64 10.32 -0.20 -0.01
N SER A 65 10.63 0.75 0.87
CA SER A 65 10.04 2.09 0.84
C SER A 65 10.40 2.88 -0.42
N GLU A 66 11.66 2.76 -0.88
CA GLU A 66 12.11 3.34 -2.15
C GLU A 66 11.47 2.64 -3.36
N SER A 67 11.42 1.31 -3.35
CA SER A 67 10.77 0.52 -4.39
C SER A 67 9.29 0.91 -4.52
N ASN A 68 8.59 1.03 -3.39
CA ASN A 68 7.20 1.48 -3.36
C ASN A 68 7.04 2.89 -3.91
N ALA A 69 7.94 3.82 -3.58
CA ALA A 69 7.88 5.18 -4.14
C ALA A 69 8.01 5.18 -5.67
N LYS A 70 8.89 4.33 -6.23
CA LYS A 70 9.03 4.17 -7.69
C LYS A 70 7.78 3.55 -8.31
N LEU A 71 7.21 2.52 -7.69
CA LEU A 71 5.98 1.88 -8.16
C LEU A 71 4.78 2.84 -8.08
N GLU A 72 4.66 3.65 -7.02
CA GLU A 72 3.64 4.68 -6.89
C GLU A 72 3.72 5.69 -8.04
N ALA A 73 4.93 6.14 -8.41
CA ALA A 73 5.13 7.05 -9.54
C ALA A 73 4.70 6.42 -10.87
N GLN A 74 5.17 5.20 -11.17
CA GLN A 74 4.80 4.48 -12.39
C GLN A 74 3.29 4.24 -12.50
N LEU A 75 2.65 3.94 -11.37
CA LEU A 75 1.21 3.73 -11.31
C LEU A 75 0.41 5.02 -11.52
N LEU A 76 0.89 6.16 -11.02
CA LEU A 76 0.29 7.46 -11.32
C LEU A 76 0.43 7.83 -12.80
N ASP A 77 1.59 7.57 -13.40
CA ASP A 77 1.84 7.81 -14.82
C ASP A 77 0.90 6.94 -15.68
N ALA A 78 0.86 5.62 -15.44
CA ALA A 78 -0.02 4.70 -16.15
C ALA A 78 -1.51 5.06 -16.01
N ARG A 79 -1.95 5.55 -14.83
CA ARG A 79 -3.31 6.05 -14.64
C ARG A 79 -3.61 7.25 -15.51
N SER A 80 -2.66 8.19 -15.62
CA SER A 80 -2.82 9.36 -16.48
C SER A 80 -2.95 8.96 -17.95
N GLU A 81 -2.16 7.97 -18.39
CA GLU A 81 -2.24 7.40 -19.75
C GLU A 81 -3.58 6.73 -20.01
N ILE A 82 -4.09 5.91 -19.08
CA ILE A 82 -5.40 5.24 -19.22
C ILE A 82 -6.52 6.27 -19.37
N VAL A 83 -6.54 7.31 -18.55
CA VAL A 83 -7.55 8.37 -18.63
C VAL A 83 -7.48 9.08 -19.98
N ASN A 84 -6.28 9.41 -20.45
CA ASN A 84 -6.07 10.04 -21.76
C ASN A 84 -6.54 9.15 -22.92
N ILE A 85 -6.16 7.87 -22.91
CA ILE A 85 -6.52 6.90 -23.95
C ILE A 85 -8.04 6.68 -23.97
N LYS A 86 -8.69 6.54 -22.81
CA LYS A 86 -10.15 6.40 -22.72
C LYS A 86 -10.88 7.63 -23.24
N ALA A 87 -10.40 8.83 -22.91
CA ALA A 87 -10.96 10.07 -23.44
C ALA A 87 -10.77 10.17 -24.96
N ASP A 88 -9.59 9.81 -25.48
CA ASP A 88 -9.32 9.72 -26.93
C ASP A 88 -10.25 8.72 -27.62
N GLN A 89 -10.46 7.55 -27.01
CA GLN A 89 -11.33 6.51 -27.56
C GLN A 89 -12.78 7.02 -27.65
N GLN A 90 -13.32 7.58 -26.57
CA GLN A 90 -14.69 8.10 -26.58
C GLN A 90 -14.85 9.28 -27.56
N ALA A 91 -13.87 10.17 -27.65
CA ALA A 91 -13.87 11.26 -28.61
C ALA A 91 -13.88 10.72 -30.05
N LEU A 92 -13.04 9.74 -30.37
CA LEU A 92 -13.00 9.07 -31.68
C LEU A 92 -14.31 8.36 -32.00
N GLU A 93 -14.89 7.62 -31.05
CA GLU A 93 -16.19 6.96 -31.22
C GLU A 93 -17.30 7.96 -31.53
N GLN A 94 -17.29 9.13 -30.86
CA GLN A 94 -18.25 10.20 -31.14
C GLN A 94 -17.99 10.86 -32.50
N GLN A 95 -16.73 11.12 -32.85
CA GLN A 95 -16.36 11.65 -34.17
C GLN A 95 -16.79 10.76 -35.32
N ILE A 96 -16.65 9.44 -35.18
CA ILE A 96 -17.09 8.49 -36.21
C ILE A 96 -18.59 8.67 -36.46
N LYS A 97 -19.40 8.77 -35.40
CA LYS A 97 -20.85 9.00 -35.51
C LYS A 97 -21.16 10.34 -36.19
N ASP A 98 -20.50 11.41 -35.75
CA ASP A 98 -20.72 12.76 -36.26
C ASP A 98 -20.32 12.87 -37.74
N THR A 99 -19.18 12.27 -38.11
CA THR A 99 -18.67 12.28 -39.49
C THR A 99 -19.57 11.47 -40.43
N ILE A 100 -20.11 10.32 -39.95
CA ILE A 100 -21.10 9.55 -40.72
C ILE A 100 -22.34 10.40 -40.99
N ALA A 101 -22.85 11.12 -39.98
CA ALA A 101 -23.99 12.02 -40.15
C ALA A 101 -23.67 13.16 -41.13
N GLN A 102 -22.51 13.82 -41.00
CA GLN A 102 -22.07 14.88 -41.91
C GLN A 102 -21.92 14.38 -43.36
N LEU A 103 -21.39 13.17 -43.56
CA LEU A 103 -21.29 12.54 -44.88
C LEU A 103 -22.69 12.32 -45.48
N GLN A 104 -23.64 11.81 -44.70
CA GLN A 104 -25.02 11.59 -45.14
C GLN A 104 -25.68 12.91 -45.55
N THR A 105 -25.53 13.98 -44.76
CA THR A 105 -26.05 15.31 -45.08
C THR A 105 -25.40 15.88 -46.35
N SER A 106 -24.07 15.79 -46.45
CA SER A 106 -23.32 16.30 -47.60
C SER A 106 -23.63 15.53 -48.89
N GLN A 107 -23.91 14.23 -48.80
CA GLN A 107 -24.35 13.41 -49.95
C GLN A 107 -25.71 13.87 -50.47
N LEU A 108 -26.65 14.20 -49.57
CA LEU A 108 -27.96 14.74 -49.94
C LEU A 108 -27.82 16.13 -50.59
N GLU A 109 -26.99 17.01 -50.03
CA GLU A 109 -26.71 18.33 -50.61
C GLU A 109 -26.05 18.22 -52.00
N CYS A 110 -25.06 17.35 -52.16
CA CYS A 110 -24.43 17.09 -53.46
C CYS A 110 -25.43 16.54 -54.49
N GLN A 111 -26.39 15.70 -54.09
CA GLN A 111 -27.44 15.22 -54.98
C GLN A 111 -28.35 16.36 -55.47
N ILE A 112 -28.72 17.27 -54.57
CA ILE A 112 -29.51 18.46 -54.90
C ILE A 112 -28.73 19.37 -55.88
N LEU A 113 -27.46 19.65 -55.59
CA LEU A 113 -26.61 20.50 -56.45
C LEU A 113 -26.33 19.86 -57.81
N LYS A 114 -26.17 18.53 -57.88
CA LYS A 114 -26.07 17.79 -59.15
C LYS A 114 -27.34 17.93 -59.99
N ASN A 115 -28.50 17.91 -59.37
CA ASN A 115 -29.77 18.15 -60.06
C ASN A 115 -29.89 19.61 -60.55
N GLN A 116 -29.07 20.53 -60.04
CA GLN A 116 -29.04 21.95 -60.38
C GLN A 116 -27.86 22.37 -61.29
N GLY A 117 -26.86 21.50 -61.51
CA GLY A 117 -25.78 21.70 -62.47
C GLY A 117 -24.48 22.34 -61.94
N GLU A 118 -24.32 22.54 -60.63
CA GLU A 118 -23.15 23.18 -60.02
C GLU A 118 -22.11 22.16 -59.49
N ILE A 119 -20.93 22.09 -60.11
CA ILE A 119 -19.89 21.07 -59.80
C ILE A 119 -18.74 21.64 -58.94
N GLU A 120 -18.45 22.95 -59.01
CA GLU A 120 -17.31 23.60 -58.32
C GLU A 120 -17.47 23.69 -56.78
N GLY A 121 -18.69 23.58 -56.25
CA GLY A 121 -18.95 23.62 -54.80
C GLY A 121 -18.38 22.41 -54.02
N ALA A 122 -18.20 21.27 -54.68
CA ALA A 122 -17.86 20.00 -54.03
C ALA A 122 -16.46 19.96 -53.39
N ASP A 123 -15.46 20.60 -54.01
CA ASP A 123 -14.08 20.59 -53.49
C ASP A 123 -13.88 21.55 -52.31
N MET A 124 -14.61 22.68 -52.28
CA MET A 124 -14.63 23.56 -51.11
C MET A 124 -15.31 22.91 -49.90
N ILE A 125 -16.39 22.14 -50.14
CA ILE A 125 -17.08 21.37 -49.09
C ILE A 125 -16.13 20.33 -48.47
N ARG A 126 -15.38 19.59 -49.30
CA ARG A 126 -14.39 18.59 -48.85
C ARG A 126 -13.30 19.18 -47.96
N LYS A 127 -12.70 20.31 -48.37
CA LYS A 127 -11.62 20.94 -47.61
C LYS A 127 -12.12 21.47 -46.26
N ARG A 128 -13.30 22.07 -46.23
CA ARG A 128 -13.94 22.58 -45.01
C ARG A 128 -14.29 21.46 -44.03
N LEU A 129 -14.74 20.32 -44.52
CA LEU A 129 -15.01 19.11 -43.72
C LEU A 129 -13.74 18.61 -43.02
N ASN A 130 -12.61 18.48 -43.72
CA ASN A 130 -11.36 18.00 -43.12
C ASN A 130 -10.82 18.89 -41.99
N ASP A 131 -10.86 20.21 -42.17
CA ASP A 131 -10.41 21.17 -41.14
C ASP A 131 -11.36 21.21 -39.93
N HIS A 132 -12.66 20.93 -40.14
CA HIS A 132 -13.65 20.86 -39.07
C HIS A 132 -13.53 19.57 -38.25
N ILE A 133 -13.27 18.43 -38.91
CA ILE A 133 -13.09 17.12 -38.27
C ILE A 133 -11.94 17.14 -37.26
N THR A 134 -10.79 17.73 -37.59
CA THR A 134 -9.64 17.76 -36.66
C THR A 134 -9.90 18.61 -35.43
N LYS A 135 -10.47 19.80 -35.59
CA LYS A 135 -10.81 20.69 -34.46
C LYS A 135 -11.91 20.12 -33.55
N GLN A 136 -12.94 19.54 -34.14
CA GLN A 136 -14.03 18.91 -33.40
C GLN A 136 -13.53 17.74 -32.53
N ARG A 137 -12.46 17.05 -32.96
CA ARG A 137 -11.85 15.97 -32.18
C ARG A 137 -11.29 16.46 -30.86
N ASP A 138 -10.47 17.50 -30.94
CA ASP A 138 -9.73 18.02 -29.79
C ASP A 138 -10.70 18.64 -28.79
N GLU A 139 -11.75 19.31 -29.28
CA GLU A 139 -12.86 19.83 -28.47
C GLU A 139 -13.64 18.70 -27.77
N LEU A 140 -14.01 17.63 -28.50
CA LEU A 140 -14.69 16.47 -27.91
C LEU A 140 -13.83 15.80 -26.83
N LYS A 141 -12.53 15.61 -27.09
CA LYS A 141 -11.60 15.03 -26.11
C LYS A 141 -11.52 15.90 -24.85
N GLN A 142 -11.35 17.21 -25.00
CA GLN A 142 -11.31 18.13 -23.85
C GLN A 142 -12.59 18.08 -23.01
N ASN A 143 -13.75 17.94 -23.67
CA ASN A 143 -15.03 17.86 -22.98
C ASN A 143 -15.25 16.51 -22.27
N LEU A 144 -14.75 15.41 -22.83
CA LEU A 144 -14.94 14.06 -22.26
C LEU A 144 -13.91 13.69 -21.19
N LEU A 145 -12.72 14.31 -21.22
CA LEU A 145 -11.63 14.02 -20.29
C LEU A 145 -12.04 14.12 -18.80
N PRO A 146 -12.79 15.15 -18.35
CA PRO A 146 -13.23 15.26 -16.96
C PRO A 146 -14.17 14.12 -16.55
N ASP A 147 -15.10 13.73 -17.41
CA ASP A 147 -16.09 12.69 -17.13
C ASP A 147 -15.43 11.30 -17.05
N VAL A 148 -14.53 10.99 -17.98
CA VAL A 148 -13.72 9.77 -17.93
C VAL A 148 -12.88 9.72 -16.64
N LYS A 149 -12.24 10.84 -16.29
CA LYS A 149 -11.45 10.92 -15.06
C LYS A 149 -12.31 10.73 -13.82
N ALA A 150 -13.49 11.34 -13.76
CA ALA A 150 -14.43 11.19 -12.64
C ALA A 150 -14.87 9.72 -12.50
N HIS A 151 -15.23 9.07 -13.59
CA HIS A 151 -15.65 7.67 -13.58
C HIS A 151 -14.54 6.72 -13.08
N GLU A 152 -13.30 6.91 -13.53
CA GLU A 152 -12.18 6.10 -13.05
C GLU A 152 -11.89 6.33 -11.56
N LEU A 153 -11.99 7.58 -11.08
CA LEU A 153 -11.82 7.92 -9.67
C LEU A 153 -12.92 7.32 -8.79
N GLU A 154 -14.18 7.31 -9.25
CA GLU A 154 -15.30 6.69 -8.54
C GLU A 154 -15.09 5.18 -8.38
N LYS A 155 -14.72 4.50 -9.47
CA LYS A 155 -14.39 3.07 -9.47
C LYS A 155 -13.23 2.75 -8.52
N GLU A 156 -12.18 3.57 -8.53
CA GLU A 156 -11.07 3.41 -7.59
C GLU A 156 -11.52 3.62 -6.14
N ASN A 157 -12.35 4.63 -5.88
CA ASN A 157 -12.85 4.93 -4.54
C ASN A 157 -13.67 3.76 -3.97
N GLU A 158 -14.51 3.11 -4.78
CA GLU A 158 -15.22 1.89 -4.38
C GLU A 158 -14.26 0.75 -4.05
N GLN A 159 -13.23 0.52 -4.87
CA GLN A 159 -12.21 -0.48 -4.63
C GLN A 159 -11.43 -0.21 -3.33
N LEU A 160 -11.02 1.04 -3.10
CA LEU A 160 -10.32 1.47 -1.89
C LEU A 160 -11.19 1.30 -0.64
N LYS A 161 -12.47 1.65 -0.69
CA LYS A 161 -13.42 1.41 0.41
C LYS A 161 -13.51 -0.08 0.75
N ALA A 162 -13.60 -0.96 -0.26
CA ALA A 162 -13.61 -2.40 -0.05
C ALA A 162 -12.30 -2.90 0.59
N GLN A 163 -11.14 -2.42 0.12
CA GLN A 163 -9.85 -2.76 0.71
C GLN A 163 -9.73 -2.29 2.17
N ILE A 164 -10.22 -1.08 2.50
CA ILE A 164 -10.22 -0.56 3.87
C ILE A 164 -11.02 -1.47 4.79
N ILE A 165 -12.21 -1.92 4.38
CA ILE A 165 -13.05 -2.83 5.17
C ILE A 165 -12.32 -4.15 5.44
N ASN A 166 -11.64 -4.70 4.43
CA ASN A 166 -10.85 -5.93 4.58
C ASN A 166 -9.69 -5.76 5.56
N LEU A 167 -8.88 -4.70 5.39
CA LEU A 167 -7.76 -4.39 6.28
C LEU A 167 -8.22 -4.14 7.72
N GLN A 168 -9.34 -3.43 7.90
CA GLN A 168 -9.92 -3.23 9.23
C GLN A 168 -10.30 -4.57 9.87
N SER A 169 -10.93 -5.46 9.12
CA SER A 169 -11.32 -6.80 9.61
C SER A 169 -10.11 -7.65 10.02
N GLU A 170 -9.00 -7.54 9.28
CA GLU A 170 -7.72 -8.15 9.63
C GLU A 170 -7.14 -7.57 10.93
N ILE A 171 -7.06 -6.24 11.03
CA ILE A 171 -6.55 -5.54 12.22
C ILE A 171 -7.39 -5.91 13.45
N TYR A 172 -8.72 -5.91 13.34
CA TYR A 172 -9.60 -6.30 14.44
C TYR A 172 -9.37 -7.75 14.86
N GLY A 173 -9.21 -8.67 13.90
CA GLY A 173 -8.89 -10.06 14.19
C GLY A 173 -7.57 -10.24 14.91
N SER A 174 -6.52 -9.55 14.47
CA SER A 174 -5.20 -9.60 15.11
C SER A 174 -5.21 -8.97 16.51
N ARG A 175 -5.95 -7.88 16.70
CA ARG A 175 -6.17 -7.27 18.03
C ARG A 175 -6.91 -8.23 18.97
N LEU A 176 -7.91 -8.95 18.46
CA LEU A 176 -8.65 -9.93 19.24
C LEU A 176 -7.76 -11.13 19.63
N ALA A 177 -6.98 -11.64 18.69
CA ALA A 177 -6.02 -12.72 18.94
C ALA A 177 -4.98 -12.31 20.01
N ALA A 178 -4.45 -11.08 19.93
CA ALA A 178 -3.56 -10.53 20.96
C ALA A 178 -4.25 -10.50 22.34
N LYS A 179 -5.50 -10.04 22.41
CA LYS A 179 -6.26 -9.95 23.67
C LYS A 179 -6.54 -11.32 24.30
N TYR A 180 -6.82 -12.35 23.50
CA TYR A 180 -7.00 -13.71 24.01
C TYR A 180 -5.70 -14.30 24.51
N LEU A 181 -4.61 -14.07 23.79
CA LEU A 181 -3.28 -14.47 24.25
C LEU A 181 -2.95 -13.81 25.60
N ASP A 182 -3.23 -12.51 25.78
CA ASP A 182 -2.98 -11.81 27.05
C ASP A 182 -3.74 -12.50 28.22
N LYS A 183 -4.95 -13.03 27.99
CA LYS A 183 -5.70 -13.80 29.00
C LYS A 183 -5.11 -15.17 29.28
N GLU A 184 -4.73 -15.91 28.24
CA GLU A 184 -4.09 -17.22 28.39
C GLU A 184 -2.76 -17.11 29.13
N LEU A 185 -1.95 -16.10 28.78
CA LEU A 185 -0.68 -15.81 29.44
C LEU A 185 -0.90 -15.41 30.90
N ALA A 186 -1.85 -14.53 31.20
CA ALA A 186 -2.18 -14.21 32.60
C ALA A 186 -2.57 -15.44 33.42
N GLY A 187 -3.36 -16.36 32.85
CA GLY A 187 -3.71 -17.63 33.50
C GLY A 187 -2.51 -18.55 33.72
N ARG A 188 -1.60 -18.65 32.75
CA ARG A 188 -0.35 -19.41 32.87
C ARG A 188 0.58 -18.82 33.92
N ILE A 189 0.72 -17.50 33.96
CA ILE A 189 1.49 -16.79 34.98
C ILE A 189 0.93 -17.09 36.37
N GLN A 190 -0.39 -17.00 36.56
CA GLN A 190 -1.02 -17.34 37.83
C GLN A 190 -0.76 -18.79 38.24
N GLN A 191 -0.83 -19.74 37.31
CA GLN A 191 -0.48 -21.14 37.58
C GLN A 191 0.98 -21.29 38.02
N ILE A 192 1.91 -20.62 37.34
CA ILE A 192 3.34 -20.63 37.69
C ILE A 192 3.56 -20.00 39.07
N GLN A 193 2.91 -18.89 39.39
CA GLN A 193 2.98 -18.27 40.72
C GLN A 193 2.44 -19.19 41.82
N LEU A 194 1.34 -19.91 41.55
CA LEU A 194 0.76 -20.88 42.49
C LEU A 194 1.68 -22.09 42.70
N LEU A 195 2.33 -22.58 41.64
CA LEU A 195 3.27 -23.70 41.70
C LEU A 195 4.64 -23.29 42.26
N GLY A 196 5.06 -22.05 42.04
CA GLY A 196 6.31 -21.45 42.48
C GLY A 196 6.22 -20.76 43.83
N ARG A 197 5.15 -20.99 44.60
CA ARG A 197 4.87 -20.34 45.89
C ARG A 197 6.00 -20.45 46.93
N ASP A 198 6.86 -21.44 46.79
CA ASP A 198 8.02 -21.67 47.66
C ASP A 198 9.33 -21.04 47.16
N LEU A 199 9.36 -20.52 45.92
CA LEU A 199 10.49 -19.73 45.40
C LEU A 199 10.47 -18.34 46.08
N ARG A 200 11.54 -18.02 46.81
CA ARG A 200 11.69 -16.72 47.50
C ARG A 200 12.94 -15.98 47.04
N GLY A 201 12.88 -14.66 47.14
CA GLY A 201 14.02 -13.78 46.93
C GLY A 201 14.46 -13.69 45.46
N PRO A 202 15.77 -13.57 45.17
CA PRO A 202 16.29 -13.23 43.84
C PRO A 202 15.90 -14.23 42.73
N ASN A 203 15.73 -15.51 43.08
CA ASN A 203 15.36 -16.55 42.13
C ASN A 203 13.91 -16.40 41.62
N HIS A 204 13.02 -15.84 42.43
CA HIS A 204 11.66 -15.54 42.01
C HIS A 204 11.64 -14.33 41.05
N GLU A 205 12.40 -13.28 41.34
CA GLU A 205 12.51 -12.09 40.48
C GLU A 205 13.15 -12.40 39.13
N ASN A 206 14.22 -13.21 39.11
CA ASN A 206 14.87 -13.62 37.86
C ASN A 206 13.92 -14.45 36.97
N LEU A 207 13.20 -15.40 37.55
CA LEU A 207 12.20 -16.19 36.83
C LEU A 207 11.06 -15.31 36.32
N TRP A 208 10.62 -14.34 37.12
CA TRP A 208 9.58 -13.38 36.73
C TRP A 208 10.00 -12.54 35.51
N ASN A 209 11.19 -11.93 35.58
CA ASN A 209 11.72 -11.10 34.51
C ASN A 209 11.92 -11.90 33.21
N GLN A 210 12.37 -13.15 33.32
CA GLN A 210 12.51 -14.05 32.17
C GLN A 210 11.15 -14.37 31.53
N LEU A 211 10.13 -14.70 32.33
CA LEU A 211 8.79 -14.98 31.85
C LEU A 211 8.15 -13.75 31.18
N GLU A 212 8.33 -12.57 31.76
CA GLU A 212 7.83 -11.32 31.19
C GLU A 212 8.45 -11.03 29.82
N ALA A 213 9.77 -11.20 29.67
CA ALA A 213 10.46 -11.05 28.39
C ALA A 213 9.96 -12.06 27.33
N GLU A 214 9.76 -13.33 27.73
CA GLU A 214 9.25 -14.39 26.85
C GLU A 214 7.80 -14.11 26.41
N ILE A 215 6.95 -13.62 27.31
CA ILE A 215 5.57 -13.20 27.04
C ILE A 215 5.53 -12.12 25.96
N HIS A 216 6.34 -11.06 26.11
CA HIS A 216 6.39 -9.97 25.13
C HIS A 216 6.79 -10.48 23.73
N LEU A 217 7.77 -11.39 23.66
CA LEU A 217 8.21 -12.00 22.41
C LEU A 217 7.12 -12.88 21.76
N HIS A 218 6.42 -13.71 22.56
CA HIS A 218 5.34 -14.56 22.06
C HIS A 218 4.13 -13.75 21.58
N ARG A 219 3.81 -12.66 22.27
CA ARG A 219 2.74 -11.73 21.87
C ARG A 219 2.96 -11.19 20.47
N HIS A 220 4.16 -10.68 20.20
CA HIS A 220 4.51 -10.17 18.88
C HIS A 220 4.41 -11.27 17.80
N LYS A 221 4.93 -12.47 18.07
CA LYS A 221 4.86 -13.62 17.14
C LYS A 221 3.43 -14.05 16.84
N THR A 222 2.55 -14.08 17.82
CA THR A 222 1.13 -14.46 17.64
C THR A 222 0.39 -13.44 16.78
N VAL A 223 0.60 -12.15 17.01
CA VAL A 223 0.02 -11.09 16.17
C VAL A 223 0.48 -11.23 14.72
N ILE A 224 1.78 -11.42 14.50
CA ILE A 224 2.32 -11.64 13.15
C ILE A 224 1.69 -12.87 12.49
N ARG A 225 1.56 -13.98 13.20
CA ARG A 225 0.93 -15.21 12.68
C ARG A 225 -0.55 -15.00 12.37
N ALA A 226 -1.28 -14.27 13.20
CA ALA A 226 -2.69 -13.95 12.96
C ALA A 226 -2.87 -13.10 11.70
N CYS A 227 -2.00 -12.10 11.49
CA CYS A 227 -1.96 -11.30 10.26
C CYS A 227 -1.62 -12.18 9.03
N ARG A 228 -0.56 -13.00 9.10
CA ARG A 228 -0.09 -13.83 7.97
C ARG A 228 -0.99 -15.02 7.65
N GLY A 229 -1.66 -15.59 8.64
CA GLY A 229 -2.52 -16.79 8.47
C GLY A 229 -3.78 -16.51 7.67
N ARG A 230 -4.24 -15.25 7.63
CA ARG A 230 -5.46 -14.84 6.91
C ARG A 230 -5.23 -14.56 5.42
N GLU A 231 -4.02 -14.17 5.01
CA GLU A 231 -3.65 -14.04 3.58
C GLU A 231 -3.84 -15.35 2.81
N LYS A 232 -3.62 -16.52 3.46
CA LYS A 232 -3.84 -17.84 2.83
C LYS A 232 -5.32 -18.17 2.64
N ILE A 233 -6.20 -17.66 3.51
CA ILE A 233 -7.65 -17.88 3.42
C ILE A 233 -8.24 -17.00 2.29
N ASN A 234 -7.76 -15.76 2.16
CA ASN A 234 -8.20 -14.85 1.09
C ASN A 234 -7.78 -15.34 -0.32
N LYS A 235 -6.61 -15.99 -0.47
CA LYS A 235 -6.22 -16.60 -1.77
C LYS A 235 -7.11 -17.76 -2.23
N ILE A 236 -7.80 -18.44 -1.31
CA ILE A 236 -8.74 -19.54 -1.65
C ILE A 236 -10.10 -18.99 -2.10
N LEU A 237 -10.44 -17.75 -1.74
CA LEU A 237 -11.74 -17.12 -2.03
C LEU A 237 -11.76 -16.24 -3.29
N THR A 238 -10.61 -15.99 -3.94
CA THR A 238 -10.50 -15.06 -5.08
C THR A 238 -10.44 -15.70 -6.47
N THR A 239 -10.59 -17.03 -6.60
CA THR A 239 -10.71 -17.67 -7.93
C THR A 239 -12.15 -18.12 -8.17
N PRO A 240 -12.88 -17.50 -9.12
CA PRO A 240 -14.13 -18.11 -9.59
C PRO A 240 -13.78 -19.39 -10.38
N PRO A 241 -14.59 -20.46 -10.28
CA PRO A 241 -14.50 -21.56 -11.22
C PRO A 241 -14.84 -21.04 -12.62
N GLY A 242 -14.04 -21.47 -13.62
CA GLY A 242 -14.29 -21.20 -15.03
C GLY A 242 -15.53 -21.92 -15.57
#